data_AF-A0A429MNE2-F1
#
_entry.id   AF-A0A429MNE2-F1
#
_cell.length_a   1.000
_cell.length_b   1.000
_cell.length_c   1.000
_cell.angle_alpha   90.00
_cell.angle_beta   90.00
_cell.angle_gamma   90.00
#
_symmetry.space_group_name_H-M   'P 1'
#
loop_
_entity.id
_entity.type
_entity.pdbx_description
1 polymer ?
#
loop_
_entity_poly.entity_id
_entity_poly.type
_entity_poly.pdbx_seq_one_letter_code
_entity_poly.pdbx_strand_id
1 'polypeptide(L)'
;DADLYPKVVRTFAWHINADEPMVLDYNEEYKTDEQKALFYGEDAYRSSDHDPVIVDLDLNGKDSNQPNDNQKSPIFDFLSQLMEWISQLFKRS
;
A
#
# COMPACT_ATOMS: atom_id res chain seq x y z
N ASP A 1 4.98 13.81 -2.24
CA ASP A 1 4.96 12.40 -2.66
C ASP A 1 5.37 11.45 -1.52
N ALA A 2 6.47 11.74 -0.80
CA ALA A 2 6.90 10.93 0.34
C ALA A 2 5.83 10.71 1.44
N ASP A 3 4.90 11.66 1.60
CA ASP A 3 3.84 11.61 2.61
C ASP A 3 2.74 10.56 2.32
N LEU A 4 2.73 9.96 1.12
CA LEU A 4 1.80 8.90 0.74
C LEU A 4 2.26 7.51 1.14
N TYR A 5 3.58 7.27 1.29
CA TYR A 5 4.10 5.96 1.65
C TYR A 5 3.52 5.39 2.95
N PRO A 6 3.37 6.18 4.04
CA PRO A 6 2.77 5.68 5.28
C PRO A 6 1.28 5.32 5.15
N LYS A 7 0.62 5.72 4.06
CA LYS A 7 -0.80 5.50 3.81
C LYS A 7 -1.08 4.25 2.99
N VAL A 8 -0.04 3.58 2.47
CA VAL A 8 -0.19 2.36 1.68
C VAL A 8 -0.59 1.20 2.59
N VAL A 9 -1.78 0.65 2.36
CA VAL A 9 -2.29 -0.52 3.07
C VAL A 9 -1.84 -1.79 2.37
N ARG A 10 -1.93 -1.81 1.04
CA ARG A 10 -1.63 -2.98 0.22
C ARG A 10 -1.28 -2.58 -1.20
N THR A 11 -0.48 -3.40 -1.85
CA THR A 11 -0.21 -3.33 -3.29
C THR A 11 -0.34 -4.72 -3.89
N PHE A 12 -0.86 -4.81 -5.12
CA PHE A 12 -0.88 -6.05 -5.88
C PHE A 12 -0.85 -5.77 -7.39
N ALA A 13 -0.20 -6.67 -8.12
CA ALA A 13 -0.28 -6.70 -9.57
C ALA A 13 -1.63 -7.31 -9.97
N TRP A 14 -2.35 -6.65 -10.86
CA TRP A 14 -3.57 -7.19 -11.44
C TRP A 14 -3.23 -7.83 -12.78
N HIS A 15 -3.04 -9.15 -12.76
CA HIS A 15 -2.77 -9.98 -13.94
C HIS A 15 -4.00 -10.10 -14.83
N ILE A 16 -4.34 -9.02 -15.54
CA ILE A 16 -5.49 -8.96 -16.46
C ILE A 16 -5.08 -9.14 -17.92
N ASN A 17 -3.81 -8.93 -18.25
CA ASN A 17 -3.35 -9.08 -19.61
C ASN A 17 -3.24 -10.57 -19.99
N ALA A 18 -3.57 -10.88 -21.24
CA ALA A 18 -3.34 -12.21 -21.80
C ALA A 18 -1.86 -12.36 -22.20
N ASP A 19 -1.37 -13.59 -22.23
CA ASP A 19 -0.04 -13.88 -22.80
C ASP A 19 -0.03 -13.51 -24.29
N GLU A 20 0.92 -12.65 -24.69
CA GLU A 20 1.01 -12.16 -26.07
C GLU A 20 2.11 -12.91 -26.87
N PRO A 21 1.78 -13.52 -28.02
CA PRO A 21 2.80 -14.08 -28.91
C PRO A 21 3.59 -12.96 -29.58
N MET A 22 4.90 -13.16 -29.82
CA MET A 22 5.80 -12.14 -30.41
C MET A 22 5.26 -11.47 -31.69
N VAL A 23 4.50 -12.19 -32.52
CA VAL A 23 3.93 -11.64 -33.76
C VAL A 23 2.89 -10.53 -33.51
N LEU A 24 2.27 -10.54 -32.33
CA LEU A 24 1.29 -9.56 -31.90
C LEU A 24 1.88 -8.51 -30.95
N ASP A 25 3.21 -8.47 -30.77
CA ASP A 25 3.84 -7.46 -29.92
C ASP A 25 3.51 -6.02 -30.37
N TYR A 26 3.73 -5.05 -29.48
CA TYR A 26 3.35 -3.65 -29.72
C TYR A 26 4.27 -2.89 -30.69
N ASN A 27 5.35 -3.53 -31.14
CA ASN A 27 6.32 -2.98 -32.07
C ASN A 27 5.73 -2.91 -33.47
N GLU A 28 5.91 -1.84 -34.22
CA GLU A 28 5.39 -1.76 -35.59
C GLU A 28 6.36 -2.28 -36.64
N GLU A 29 7.58 -2.61 -36.22
CA GLU A 29 8.64 -3.10 -37.08
C GLU A 29 8.22 -4.38 -37.79
N TYR A 30 8.47 -4.42 -39.10
CA TYR A 30 8.19 -5.58 -39.95
C TYR A 30 6.70 -5.95 -40.10
N LYS A 31 5.77 -5.06 -39.70
CA LYS A 31 4.32 -5.21 -39.93
C LYS A 31 3.86 -4.41 -41.16
N THR A 32 2.96 -4.97 -41.97
CA THR A 32 2.31 -4.24 -43.08
C THR A 32 1.25 -3.27 -42.58
N ASP A 33 0.85 -2.30 -43.39
CA ASP A 33 -0.20 -1.33 -43.02
C ASP A 33 -1.53 -2.04 -42.72
N GLU A 34 -1.86 -3.12 -43.46
CA GLU A 34 -3.03 -3.94 -43.16
C GLU A 34 -2.90 -4.66 -41.82
N GLN A 35 -1.73 -5.21 -41.50
CA GLN A 35 -1.50 -5.87 -40.21
C GLN A 35 -1.63 -4.88 -39.05
N LYS A 36 -1.14 -3.65 -39.21
CA LYS A 36 -1.29 -2.62 -38.18
C LYS A 36 -2.76 -2.26 -37.96
N ALA A 37 -3.53 -2.07 -39.04
CA ALA A 37 -4.96 -1.80 -38.97
C ALA A 37 -5.77 -2.96 -38.35
N LEU A 38 -5.28 -4.19 -38.46
CA LEU A 38 -5.91 -5.39 -37.90
C LEU A 38 -5.51 -5.67 -36.44
N PHE A 39 -4.28 -5.35 -36.04
CA PHE A 39 -3.73 -5.71 -34.73
C PHE A 39 -3.79 -4.59 -33.71
N TYR A 40 -3.94 -3.34 -34.15
CA TYR A 40 -4.04 -2.17 -33.28
C TYR A 40 -5.39 -1.48 -33.47
N GLY A 41 -6.03 -1.16 -32.36
CA GLY A 41 -7.29 -0.44 -32.30
C GLY A 41 -7.25 0.63 -31.22
N GLU A 42 -8.10 1.65 -31.34
CA GLU A 42 -8.26 2.70 -30.33
C GLU A 42 -9.17 2.28 -29.16
N ASP A 43 -9.54 1.00 -29.10
CA ASP A 43 -10.39 0.47 -28.05
C ASP A 43 -9.60 0.19 -26.75
N ALA A 44 -10.33 -0.15 -25.69
CA ALA A 44 -9.75 -0.33 -24.36
C ALA A 44 -8.97 -1.65 -24.20
N TYR A 45 -9.00 -2.54 -25.19
CA TYR A 45 -8.27 -3.79 -25.13
C TYR A 45 -6.84 -3.55 -25.59
N ARG A 46 -5.88 -4.21 -24.93
CA ARG A 46 -4.47 -4.13 -25.31
C ARG A 46 -3.95 -2.69 -25.32
N SER A 47 -4.29 -1.92 -24.29
CA SER A 47 -3.77 -0.55 -24.12
C SER A 47 -2.44 -0.49 -23.36
N SER A 48 -1.93 -1.63 -22.85
CA SER A 48 -0.66 -1.76 -22.15
C SER A 48 -0.11 -3.19 -22.26
N ASP A 49 1.20 -3.32 -22.37
CA ASP A 49 1.96 -4.58 -22.39
C ASP A 49 2.32 -5.09 -20.98
N HIS A 50 1.99 -4.32 -19.95
CA HIS A 50 2.29 -4.63 -18.56
C HIS A 50 1.04 -4.68 -17.71
N ASP A 51 1.05 -5.56 -16.71
CA ASP A 51 -0.04 -5.66 -15.76
C ASP A 51 -0.13 -4.38 -14.92
N PRO A 52 -1.33 -3.80 -14.75
CA PRO A 52 -1.51 -2.66 -13.87
C PRO A 52 -1.21 -3.02 -12.41
N VAL A 53 -0.72 -2.03 -11.66
CA VAL A 53 -0.50 -2.13 -10.22
C VAL A 53 -1.62 -1.40 -9.49
N ILE A 54 -2.29 -2.09 -8.56
CA ILE A 54 -3.31 -1.51 -7.68
C ILE A 54 -2.68 -1.21 -6.33
N VAL A 55 -2.94 -0.01 -5.81
CA VAL A 55 -2.47 0.47 -4.50
C VAL A 55 -3.67 0.92 -3.68
N ASP A 56 -3.88 0.25 -2.55
CA ASP A 56 -4.90 0.63 -1.58
C ASP A 56 -4.30 1.65 -0.59
N LEU A 57 -4.97 2.79 -0.46
CA LEU A 57 -4.55 3.87 0.44
C LEU A 57 -5.57 4.05 1.57
N ASP A 58 -5.09 4.07 2.81
CA ASP A 58 -5.88 4.55 3.95
C ASP A 58 -5.63 6.05 4.13
N LEU A 59 -6.61 6.85 3.72
CA LEU A 59 -6.57 8.31 3.84
C LEU A 59 -7.05 8.79 5.22
N ASN A 60 -7.64 7.91 6.02
CA ASN A 60 -8.18 8.19 7.36
C ASN A 60 -7.17 7.85 8.46
N GLY A 61 -6.18 7.01 8.14
CA GLY A 61 -5.18 6.48 9.07
C GLY A 61 -4.16 7.53 9.51
N LYS A 62 -4.14 7.79 10.81
CA LYS A 62 -3.07 8.48 11.55
C LYS A 62 -1.73 7.93 11.10
N ASP A 63 -0.77 8.81 10.85
CA ASP A 63 0.61 8.44 10.50
C ASP A 63 1.06 7.30 11.42
N SER A 64 1.25 6.09 10.87
CA SER A 64 1.59 4.89 11.64
C SER A 64 2.96 4.98 12.33
N ASN A 65 3.69 6.08 12.08
CA ASN A 65 4.96 6.45 12.68
C ASN A 65 4.84 7.52 13.78
N GLN A 66 3.63 7.95 14.16
CA GLN A 66 3.45 8.78 15.35
C GLN A 66 3.38 7.88 16.58
N PRO A 67 4.36 7.92 17.51
CA PRO A 67 4.14 7.34 18.83
C PRO A 67 2.86 7.98 19.40
N ASN A 68 1.98 7.15 19.91
CA ASN A 68 0.76 7.53 20.62
C ASN A 68 1.10 8.37 21.88
N ASP A 69 1.35 9.66 21.69
CA ASP A 69 1.60 10.66 22.72
C ASP A 69 0.59 10.67 23.88
N ASN A 70 -0.61 10.12 23.65
CA ASN A 70 -1.70 10.04 24.61
C ASN A 70 -1.98 8.65 25.21
N GLN A 71 -1.19 7.62 24.90
CA GLN A 71 -1.33 6.32 25.55
C GLN A 71 -0.33 6.21 26.69
N LYS A 72 -0.76 6.57 27.90
CA LYS A 72 0.00 6.23 29.11
C LYS A 72 0.29 4.74 29.08
N SER A 73 1.57 4.38 29.13
CA SER A 73 1.98 2.98 29.08
C SER A 73 1.27 2.22 30.21
N PRO A 74 0.54 1.14 29.91
CA PRO A 74 -0.15 0.34 30.93
C PRO A 74 0.81 -0.14 32.04
N ILE A 75 2.08 -0.36 31.70
CA ILE A 75 3.12 -0.77 32.64
C ILE A 75 3.53 0.42 33.54
N PHE A 76 3.63 1.64 33.01
CA PHE A 76 3.93 2.82 33.84
C PHE A 76 2.78 3.16 34.79
N ASP A 77 1.52 3.03 34.37
CA ASP A 77 0.36 3.23 35.24
C ASP A 77 0.28 2.16 36.34
N PHE A 78 0.58 0.90 36.02
CA PHE A 78 0.64 -0.19 37.00
C PHE A 78 1.75 0.02 38.04
N LEU A 79 2.97 0.36 37.60
CA LEU A 79 4.09 0.62 38.50
C LEU A 79 3.84 1.84 39.39
N SER A 80 3.18 2.88 38.87
CA SER A 80 2.84 4.07 39.64
C SER A 80 1.84 3.74 40.75
N GLN A 81 0.79 2.97 40.45
CA GLN A 81 -0.19 2.51 41.44
C GLN A 81 0.44 1.59 42.49
N LEU A 82 1.36 0.70 42.09
CA LEU A 82 2.09 -0.17 43.00
C LEU A 82 2.96 0.63 43.98
N MET A 83 3.71 1.61 43.49
CA MET A 83 4.58 2.44 44.33
C MET A 83 3.76 3.33 45.28
N GLU A 84 2.60 3.80 44.85
CA GLU A 84 1.68 4.54 45.71
C GLU A 84 1.11 3.66 46.83
N TRP A 85 0.71 2.42 46.52
CA TRP A 85 0.28 1.44 47.51
C TRP A 85 1.40 1.08 48.51
N ILE A 86 2.63 0.86 48.02
CA ILE A 86 3.81 0.62 48.87
C ILE A 86 4.08 1.82 49.79
N SER A 87 3.96 3.05 49.27
CA SER A 87 4.14 4.27 50.07
C SER A 87 3.09 4.40 51.18
N GLN A 88 1.85 3.99 50.93
CA GLN A 88 0.80 3.95 51.96
C GLN A 88 1.11 2.94 53.07
N LEU A 89 1.83 1.86 52.74
CA LEU A 89 2.28 0.88 53.73
C LEU A 89 3.23 1.49 54.77
N PHE A 90 4.10 2.41 54.34
CA PHE A 90 5.09 3.08 55.21
C PHE A 90 4.57 4.38 55.85
N LYS A 91 3.50 4.99 55.33
CA LYS A 91 2.85 6.18 55.91
C LYS A 91 1.94 5.88 57.10
N ARG A 92 1.67 4.61 57.41
CA ARG A 92 0.81 4.16 58.53
C ARG A 92 1.56 3.89 59.85
N SER A 93 2.83 4.27 59.95
CA SER A 93 3.63 4.23 61.20
C SER A 93 3.69 5.58 61.90
#